data_AF-A0A2V8JMJ5-F1
#
_entry.id   AF-A0A2V8JMJ5-F1
#
_cell.length_a   1.000
_cell.length_b   1.000
_cell.length_c   1.000
_cell.angle_alpha   90.00
_cell.angle_beta   90.00
_cell.angle_gamma   90.00
#
_symmetry.space_group_name_H-M   'P 1'
#
loop_
_entity.id
_entity.type
_entity.pdbx_description
1 polymer ?
#
loop_
_entity_poly.entity_id
_entity_poly.type
_entity_poly.pdbx_seq_one_letter_code
_entity_poly.pdbx_strand_id
1 'polypeptide(L)'
;MPLEIYANAPNQRTTIVKMPDEDSVRVYDGTSGWIAGPDRTTPLTTLSGPNLFGARLEAMISFPSRIQQEFNRWRSAKAVIEDKEFAVAQGTKTGQLPVNFYFDKSTGLLKRVMRWNQTAVGPVPTQTDYEDYRDVAGIKVPFRTIVTWTDGKSTIELKEVRPNVPIEAARFSRPAPARPRR
;
A
#
# COMPACT_ATOMS: atom_id res chain seq x y z
N MET A 1 -14.55 -6.88 7.78
CA MET A 1 -13.82 -7.98 8.46
C MET A 1 -12.70 -7.35 9.28
N PRO A 2 -12.37 -7.85 10.48
CA PRO A 2 -11.24 -7.34 11.24
C PRO A 2 -9.93 -7.51 10.46
N LEU A 3 -8.98 -6.60 10.67
CA LEU A 3 -7.66 -6.67 10.06
C LEU A 3 -6.58 -6.18 11.02
N GLU A 4 -5.37 -6.67 10.83
CA GLU A 4 -4.16 -6.24 11.51
C GLU A 4 -3.11 -5.83 10.47
N ILE A 5 -2.37 -4.75 10.76
CA ILE A 5 -1.27 -4.30 9.91
C ILE A 5 -0.04 -4.15 10.78
N TYR A 6 1.03 -4.83 10.38
CA TYR A 6 2.36 -4.71 10.95
C TYR A 6 3.23 -4.01 9.92
N ALA A 7 3.98 -2.99 10.33
CA ALA A 7 4.89 -2.28 9.45
C ALA A 7 6.19 -2.01 10.19
N ASN A 8 7.32 -2.28 9.53
CA ASN A 8 8.64 -2.03 10.08
C ASN A 8 9.51 -1.28 9.06
N ALA A 9 10.26 -0.28 9.54
CA ALA A 9 11.13 0.51 8.69
C ALA A 9 12.30 -0.34 8.17
N PRO A 10 12.81 -0.07 6.95
CA PRO A 10 12.39 1.01 6.07
C PRO A 10 11.20 0.68 5.15
N ASN A 11 10.87 -0.60 4.95
CA ASN A 11 9.93 -1.01 3.91
C ASN A 11 9.37 -2.43 4.11
N GLN A 12 9.13 -2.88 5.33
CA GLN A 12 8.46 -4.16 5.59
C GLN A 12 7.01 -3.93 5.98
N ARG A 13 6.11 -4.79 5.50
CA ARG A 13 4.69 -4.69 5.80
C ARG A 13 4.00 -6.04 5.74
N THR A 14 3.17 -6.32 6.72
CA THR A 14 2.26 -7.48 6.74
C THR A 14 0.86 -7.00 7.03
N THR A 15 -0.10 -7.43 6.20
CA THR A 15 -1.53 -7.21 6.40
C THR A 15 -2.18 -8.57 6.61
N ILE A 16 -2.92 -8.73 7.70
CA ILE A 16 -3.68 -9.94 8.03
C ILE A 16 -5.15 -9.55 8.07
N VAL A 17 -5.96 -10.10 7.17
CA VAL A 17 -7.42 -9.96 7.19
C VAL A 17 -8.00 -11.22 7.83
N LYS A 18 -8.76 -11.04 8.91
CA LYS A 18 -9.38 -12.14 9.64
C LYS A 18 -10.59 -12.67 8.86
N MET A 19 -10.52 -13.91 8.39
CA MET A 19 -11.62 -14.57 7.66
C MET A 19 -12.23 -15.72 8.50
N PRO A 20 -13.46 -16.17 8.18
CA PRO A 20 -14.12 -17.23 8.95
C PRO A 20 -13.32 -18.55 9.02
N ASP A 21 -12.73 -18.99 7.90
CA ASP A 21 -12.04 -20.29 7.84
C ASP A 21 -10.54 -20.17 8.12
N GLU A 22 -9.88 -19.22 7.48
CA GLU A 22 -8.44 -19.00 7.57
C GLU A 22 -8.09 -17.55 7.19
N ASP A 23 -7.16 -16.93 7.89
CA ASP A 23 -6.75 -15.56 7.62
C ASP A 23 -6.20 -15.39 6.19
N SER A 24 -6.48 -14.24 5.57
CA SER A 24 -5.79 -13.81 4.35
C SER A 24 -4.59 -12.95 4.74
N VAL A 25 -3.39 -13.40 4.41
CA VAL A 25 -2.12 -12.80 4.83
C VAL A 25 -1.35 -12.31 3.60
N ARG A 26 -1.07 -11.01 3.55
CA ARG A 26 -0.17 -10.37 2.57
C ARG A 26 1.08 -9.88 3.26
N VAL A 27 2.25 -10.30 2.78
CA VAL A 27 3.57 -9.92 3.32
C VAL A 27 4.41 -9.27 2.24
N TYR A 28 5.15 -8.23 2.61
CA TYR A 28 6.31 -7.72 1.89
C TYR A 28 7.47 -7.59 2.88
N ASP A 29 8.56 -8.31 2.65
CA ASP A 29 9.69 -8.43 3.58
C ASP A 29 10.76 -7.33 3.39
N GLY A 30 10.52 -6.39 2.48
CA GLY A 30 11.48 -5.38 2.04
C GLY A 30 12.15 -5.69 0.70
N THR A 31 11.98 -6.91 0.19
CA THR A 31 12.52 -7.39 -1.10
C THR A 31 11.47 -8.17 -1.89
N SER A 32 10.93 -9.23 -1.30
CA SER A 32 9.94 -10.15 -1.86
C SER A 32 8.58 -9.93 -1.21
N GLY A 33 7.52 -10.40 -1.87
CA GLY A 33 6.18 -10.35 -1.30
C GLY A 33 5.35 -11.58 -1.65
N TRP A 34 4.37 -11.86 -0.80
CA TRP A 34 3.50 -13.04 -0.92
C TRP A 34 2.08 -12.72 -0.48
N ILE A 35 1.13 -13.49 -0.98
CA ILE A 35 -0.24 -13.51 -0.49
C ILE A 35 -0.67 -14.97 -0.32
N ALA A 36 -1.18 -15.32 0.87
CA ALA A 36 -1.86 -16.57 1.17
C ALA A 36 -3.26 -16.26 1.69
N GLY A 37 -4.26 -17.05 1.34
CA GLY A 37 -5.61 -16.86 1.86
C GLY A 37 -6.63 -17.78 1.20
N PRO A 38 -7.76 -18.05 1.87
CA PRO A 38 -8.80 -18.97 1.38
C PRO A 38 -9.60 -18.40 0.19
N ASP A 39 -9.43 -17.11 -0.12
CA ASP A 39 -10.04 -16.42 -1.26
C ASP A 39 -9.26 -16.62 -2.58
N ARG A 40 -8.10 -17.28 -2.53
CA ARG A 40 -7.20 -17.41 -3.68
C ARG A 40 -7.31 -18.77 -4.36
N THR A 41 -7.18 -18.78 -5.68
CA THR A 41 -7.07 -20.01 -6.48
C THR A 41 -5.81 -20.80 -6.14
N THR A 42 -4.69 -20.10 -5.94
CA THR A 42 -3.43 -20.70 -5.48
C THR A 42 -3.25 -20.41 -3.99
N PRO A 43 -3.06 -21.44 -3.14
CA PRO A 43 -2.91 -21.30 -1.69
C PRO A 43 -1.85 -20.30 -1.21
N LEU A 44 -0.78 -20.14 -2.01
CA LEU A 44 0.28 -19.16 -1.78
C LEU A 44 0.74 -18.61 -3.13
N THR A 45 0.68 -17.29 -3.28
CA THR A 45 1.13 -16.60 -4.49
C THR A 45 2.32 -15.71 -4.15
N THR A 46 3.45 -15.89 -4.85
CA THR A 46 4.57 -14.93 -4.80
C THR A 46 4.23 -13.73 -5.68
N LEU A 47 4.39 -12.52 -5.14
CA LEU A 47 4.18 -11.27 -5.88
C LEU A 47 5.33 -11.02 -6.84
N SER A 48 5.01 -10.56 -8.04
CA SER A 48 5.97 -10.20 -9.07
C SER A 48 5.52 -8.94 -9.82
N GLY A 49 6.46 -8.35 -10.58
CA GLY A 49 6.18 -7.23 -11.47
C GLY A 49 5.43 -6.06 -10.79
N PRO A 50 4.36 -5.53 -11.40
CA PRO A 50 3.61 -4.41 -10.84
C PRO A 50 2.97 -4.66 -9.46
N ASN A 51 2.63 -5.92 -9.14
CA ASN A 51 2.08 -6.26 -7.82
C ASN A 51 3.13 -6.21 -6.71
N LEU A 52 4.35 -6.68 -7.01
CA LEU A 52 5.49 -6.56 -6.09
C LEU A 52 5.87 -5.09 -5.89
N PHE A 53 5.90 -4.30 -6.97
CA PHE A 53 6.18 -2.87 -6.89
C PHE A 53 5.12 -2.12 -6.08
N GLY A 54 3.83 -2.45 -6.25
CA GLY A 54 2.75 -1.93 -5.42
C GLY A 54 2.94 -2.24 -3.93
N ALA A 55 3.29 -3.49 -3.58
CA ALA A 55 3.54 -3.89 -2.20
C ALA A 55 4.73 -3.12 -1.59
N ARG A 56 5.81 -2.93 -2.37
CA ARG A 56 6.95 -2.10 -1.97
C ARG A 56 6.54 -0.65 -1.69
N LEU A 57 5.76 -0.03 -2.56
CA LEU A 57 5.30 1.35 -2.37
C LEU A 57 4.41 1.49 -1.13
N GLU A 58 3.46 0.57 -0.91
CA GLU A 58 2.61 0.56 0.29
C GLU A 58 3.45 0.48 1.58
N ALA A 59 4.48 -0.38 1.58
CA ALA A 59 5.40 -0.50 2.72
C ALA A 59 6.24 0.77 2.92
N MET A 60 6.79 1.35 1.84
CA MET A 60 7.57 2.58 1.90
C MET A 60 6.74 3.80 2.30
N ILE A 61 5.47 3.89 1.90
CA ILE A 61 4.58 4.99 2.30
C ILE A 61 4.32 4.97 3.82
N SER A 62 4.41 3.80 4.45
CA SER A 62 4.33 3.69 5.91
C SER A 62 5.51 4.38 6.61
N PHE A 63 6.66 4.51 5.92
CA PHE A 63 7.89 5.16 6.39
C PHE A 63 8.54 5.97 5.24
N PRO A 64 7.95 7.12 4.86
CA PRO A 64 8.19 7.75 3.56
C PRO A 64 9.57 8.42 3.41
N SER A 65 10.46 8.32 4.40
CA SER A 65 11.79 8.95 4.39
C SER A 65 12.66 8.54 3.20
N ARG A 66 12.38 7.39 2.58
CA ARG A 66 13.11 6.88 1.41
C ARG A 66 12.36 6.96 0.09
N ILE A 67 11.16 7.54 0.06
CA ILE A 67 10.33 7.52 -1.16
C ILE A 67 10.99 8.30 -2.31
N GLN A 68 11.70 9.39 -2.00
CA GLN A 68 12.40 10.19 -3.03
C GLN A 68 13.48 9.39 -3.76
N GLN A 69 14.20 8.52 -3.05
CA GLN A 69 15.29 7.71 -3.61
C GLN A 69 14.77 6.50 -4.41
N GLU A 70 13.50 6.12 -4.26
CA GLU A 70 12.89 5.01 -5.01
C GLU A 70 12.80 5.31 -6.52
N PHE A 71 12.72 6.59 -6.89
CA PHE A 71 12.50 7.04 -8.26
C PHE A 71 13.74 7.72 -8.82
N ASN A 72 14.02 7.47 -10.10
CA ASN A 72 15.16 8.06 -10.81
C ASN A 72 14.87 9.49 -11.29
N ARG A 73 13.60 9.84 -11.45
CA ARG A 73 13.16 11.16 -11.91
C ARG A 73 11.89 11.61 -11.21
N TRP A 74 11.82 12.90 -10.93
CA TRP A 74 10.64 13.56 -10.39
C TRP A 74 10.14 14.66 -11.34
N ARG A 75 8.82 14.81 -11.42
CA ARG A 75 8.14 15.95 -12.05
C ARG A 75 7.10 16.50 -11.10
N SER A 76 6.97 17.82 -11.02
CA SER A 76 5.93 18.48 -10.25
C SER A 76 4.82 18.98 -11.16
N ALA A 77 3.58 18.85 -10.71
CA ALA A 77 2.40 19.44 -11.35
C ALA A 77 1.42 19.94 -10.28
N LYS A 78 0.33 20.57 -10.73
CA LYS A 78 -0.81 20.94 -9.89
C LYS A 78 -2.05 20.23 -10.42
N ALA A 79 -2.98 19.92 -9.53
CA ALA A 79 -4.28 19.40 -9.89
C ALA A 79 -5.37 20.06 -9.05
N VAL A 80 -6.57 20.19 -9.60
CA VAL A 80 -7.78 20.55 -8.87
C VAL A 80 -8.71 19.35 -8.93
N ILE A 81 -9.15 18.87 -7.77
CA ILE A 81 -10.07 17.73 -7.65
C ILE A 81 -11.15 18.16 -6.66
N GLU A 82 -12.41 18.19 -7.10
CA GLU A 82 -13.55 18.61 -6.26
C GLU A 82 -13.27 19.95 -5.55
N ASP A 83 -12.85 20.95 -6.33
CA ASP A 83 -12.50 22.31 -5.88
C ASP A 83 -11.35 22.42 -4.86
N LYS A 84 -10.61 21.33 -4.62
CA LYS A 84 -9.41 21.32 -3.77
C LYS A 84 -8.15 21.30 -4.62
N GLU A 85 -7.20 22.15 -4.26
CA GLU A 85 -5.89 22.21 -4.92
C GLU A 85 -4.91 21.17 -4.35
N PHE A 86 -4.22 20.48 -5.26
CA PHE A 86 -3.20 19.49 -4.95
C PHE A 86 -1.87 19.85 -5.60
N ALA A 87 -0.78 19.69 -4.85
CA ALA A 87 0.56 19.54 -5.40
C ALA A 87 0.76 18.08 -5.81
N VAL A 88 1.17 17.85 -7.06
CA VAL A 88 1.37 16.49 -7.58
C VAL A 88 2.86 16.26 -7.80
N ALA A 89 3.42 15.27 -7.13
CA ALA A 89 4.77 14.77 -7.41
C ALA A 89 4.64 13.46 -8.21
N GLN A 90 5.13 13.45 -9.44
CA GLN A 90 5.19 12.26 -10.29
C GLN A 90 6.60 11.68 -10.23
N GLY A 91 6.73 10.50 -9.63
CA GLY A 91 7.96 9.72 -9.60
C GLY A 91 8.01 8.74 -10.78
N THR A 92 9.16 8.61 -11.42
CA THR A 92 9.41 7.60 -12.46
C THR A 92 10.67 6.80 -12.13
N LYS A 93 10.54 5.48 -12.19
CA LYS A 93 11.63 4.51 -12.04
C LYS A 93 11.83 3.77 -13.35
N THR A 94 13.07 3.52 -13.75
CA THR A 94 13.37 2.82 -15.00
C THR A 94 12.63 1.47 -15.07
N GLY A 95 11.93 1.23 -16.18
CA GLY A 95 11.16 0.00 -16.40
C GLY A 95 9.84 -0.09 -15.61
N GLN A 96 9.41 0.98 -14.93
CA GLN A 96 8.12 1.06 -14.24
C GLN A 96 7.28 2.20 -14.84
N LEU A 97 5.95 2.03 -14.77
CA LEU A 97 5.02 3.13 -15.04
C LEU A 97 5.14 4.19 -13.93
N PRO A 98 4.84 5.48 -14.24
CA PRO A 98 4.95 6.55 -13.26
C PRO A 98 4.00 6.36 -12.07
N VAL A 99 4.34 6.96 -10.94
CA VAL A 99 3.50 7.00 -9.74
C VAL A 99 3.27 8.47 -9.38
N ASN A 100 2.01 8.86 -9.25
CA ASN A 100 1.64 10.21 -8.87
C ASN A 100 1.25 10.25 -7.39
N PHE A 101 1.89 11.13 -6.63
CA PHE A 101 1.59 11.42 -5.24
C PHE A 101 0.90 12.79 -5.18
N TYR A 102 -0.33 12.83 -4.70
CA TYR A 102 -1.15 14.04 -4.59
C TYR A 102 -1.14 14.49 -3.14
N PHE A 103 -0.54 15.65 -2.90
CA PHE A 103 -0.48 16.30 -1.60
C PHE A 103 -1.48 17.43 -1.55
N ASP A 104 -2.33 17.42 -0.53
CA ASP A 104 -3.25 18.53 -0.27
C ASP A 104 -2.44 19.80 0.00
N LYS A 105 -2.68 20.87 -0.77
CA LYS A 105 -1.85 22.08 -0.71
C LYS A 105 -1.97 22.83 0.62
N SER A 106 -3.10 22.69 1.32
CA SER A 106 -3.35 23.40 2.58
C SER A 106 -2.69 22.72 3.78
N THR A 107 -2.60 21.39 3.76
CA THR A 107 -2.10 20.58 4.90
C THR A 107 -0.75 19.93 4.63
N GLY A 108 -0.32 19.83 3.36
CA GLY A 108 0.85 19.06 2.94
C GLY A 108 0.68 17.54 3.04
N LEU A 109 -0.49 17.04 3.47
CA LEU A 109 -0.74 15.62 3.66
C LEU A 109 -0.95 14.91 2.33
N LEU A 110 -0.41 13.70 2.22
CA LEU A 110 -0.66 12.82 1.08
C LEU A 110 -2.13 12.41 1.07
N LYS A 111 -2.88 12.79 0.05
CA LYS A 111 -4.30 12.43 -0.07
C LYS A 111 -4.56 11.32 -1.06
N ARG A 112 -3.72 11.19 -2.08
CA ARG A 112 -3.88 10.16 -3.10
C ARG A 112 -2.55 9.69 -3.64
N VAL A 113 -2.44 8.39 -3.87
CA VAL A 113 -1.43 7.80 -4.73
C VAL A 113 -2.12 7.16 -5.91
N MET A 114 -1.68 7.51 -7.11
CA MET A 114 -2.11 6.86 -8.35
C MET A 114 -0.92 6.14 -8.95
N ARG A 115 -1.07 4.84 -9.19
CA ARG A 115 -0.09 4.01 -9.89
C ARG A 115 -0.78 3.24 -11.01
N TRP A 116 -0.01 2.68 -11.93
CA TRP A 116 -0.53 1.89 -13.03
C TRP A 116 0.17 0.53 -13.10
N ASN A 117 -0.61 -0.51 -13.41
CA ASN A 117 -0.12 -1.84 -13.70
C ASN A 117 -0.19 -2.07 -15.20
N GLN A 118 0.93 -2.45 -15.82
CA GLN A 118 0.91 -2.85 -17.22
C GLN A 118 0.17 -4.18 -17.37
N THR A 119 -0.81 -4.24 -18.28
CA THR A 119 -1.51 -5.47 -18.67
C THR A 119 -1.44 -5.67 -20.19
N ALA A 120 -1.89 -6.82 -20.68
CA ALA A 120 -1.94 -7.14 -22.10
C ALA A 120 -2.83 -6.17 -22.91
N VAL A 121 -3.84 -5.57 -22.27
CA VAL A 121 -4.78 -4.64 -22.89
C VAL A 121 -4.46 -3.16 -22.58
N GLY A 122 -3.34 -2.90 -21.90
CA GLY A 122 -2.86 -1.56 -21.57
C GLY A 122 -2.68 -1.29 -20.07
N PRO A 123 -2.21 -0.08 -19.70
CA PRO A 123 -2.05 0.32 -18.31
C PRO A 123 -3.39 0.41 -17.57
N VAL A 124 -3.48 -0.27 -16.43
CA VAL A 124 -4.65 -0.26 -15.55
C VAL A 124 -4.31 0.53 -14.27
N PRO A 125 -5.12 1.52 -13.86
CA PRO A 125 -4.83 2.30 -12.67
C PRO A 125 -5.14 1.53 -11.38
N THR A 126 -4.39 1.87 -10.34
CA THR A 126 -4.73 1.62 -8.95
C THR A 126 -4.62 2.95 -8.21
N GLN A 127 -5.74 3.38 -7.62
CA GLN A 127 -5.83 4.58 -6.81
C GLN A 127 -5.84 4.18 -5.33
N THR A 128 -5.11 4.92 -4.50
CA THR A 128 -5.16 4.79 -3.04
C THR A 128 -5.40 6.16 -2.45
N ASP A 129 -6.56 6.34 -1.82
CA ASP A 129 -6.96 7.57 -1.14
C ASP A 129 -6.74 7.43 0.37
N TYR A 130 -6.24 8.51 0.98
CA TYR A 130 -5.93 8.59 2.40
C TYR A 130 -6.79 9.65 3.06
N GLU A 131 -7.58 9.22 4.03
CA GLU A 131 -8.61 9.99 4.72
C GLU A 131 -8.47 9.85 6.24
N ASP A 132 -9.20 10.70 6.97
CA ASP A 132 -9.24 10.69 8.44
C ASP A 132 -7.84 10.70 9.07
N TYR A 133 -7.05 11.72 8.73
CA TYR A 133 -5.73 11.88 9.31
C TYR A 133 -5.83 12.28 10.79
N ARG A 134 -5.28 11.45 11.67
CA ARG A 134 -5.27 11.68 13.11
C ARG A 134 -3.85 11.86 13.62
N ASP A 135 -3.71 12.55 14.74
CA ASP A 135 -2.45 12.64 15.45
C ASP A 135 -2.19 11.35 16.24
N VAL A 136 -1.06 10.71 16.00
CA VAL A 136 -0.62 9.53 16.75
C VAL A 136 0.86 9.73 17.07
N ALA A 137 1.18 9.96 18.33
CA ALA A 137 2.55 10.25 18.79
C ALA A 137 3.24 11.38 18.00
N GLY A 138 2.50 12.45 17.66
CA GLY A 138 3.04 13.63 16.99
C GLY A 138 3.19 13.52 15.48
N ILE A 139 2.74 12.42 14.87
CA ILE A 139 2.67 12.27 13.40
C ILE A 139 1.22 12.14 12.93
N LYS A 140 0.93 12.70 11.76
CA LYS A 140 -0.38 12.54 11.11
C LYS A 140 -0.44 11.19 10.38
N VAL A 141 -1.36 10.33 10.82
CA VAL A 141 -1.55 8.98 10.28
C VAL A 141 -2.97 8.86 9.69
N PRO A 142 -3.16 8.32 8.47
CA PRO A 142 -4.49 8.12 7.92
C PRO A 142 -5.19 6.94 8.59
N PHE A 143 -6.38 7.17 9.15
CA PHE A 143 -7.20 6.12 9.76
C PHE A 143 -8.16 5.48 8.77
N ARG A 144 -8.33 6.06 7.59
CA ARG A 144 -9.14 5.50 6.51
C ARG A 144 -8.35 5.50 5.20
N THR A 145 -8.22 4.32 4.60
CA THR A 145 -7.56 4.14 3.31
C THR A 145 -8.52 3.46 2.34
N ILE A 146 -8.74 4.06 1.18
CA ILE A 146 -9.58 3.48 0.12
C ILE A 146 -8.69 3.12 -1.06
N VAL A 147 -8.63 1.84 -1.41
CA VAL A 147 -7.89 1.35 -2.58
C VAL A 147 -8.89 1.00 -3.65
N THR A 148 -8.79 1.61 -4.83
CA THR A 148 -9.67 1.36 -5.98
C THR A 148 -8.84 0.86 -7.15
N TRP A 149 -9.32 -0.18 -7.81
CA TRP A 149 -8.74 -0.76 -9.03
C TRP A 149 -9.87 -1.08 -10.02
N THR A 150 -9.55 -1.57 -11.23
CA THR A 150 -10.52 -1.65 -12.35
C THR A 150 -11.87 -2.28 -12.03
N ASP A 151 -11.87 -3.38 -11.27
CA ASP A 151 -13.07 -4.18 -11.00
C ASP A 151 -13.48 -4.17 -9.51
N GLY A 152 -12.90 -3.28 -8.70
CA GLY A 152 -13.20 -3.30 -7.28
C GLY A 152 -12.60 -2.17 -6.46
N LYS A 153 -12.99 -2.17 -5.19
CA LYS A 153 -12.45 -1.30 -4.16
C LYS A 153 -12.33 -2.03 -2.84
N SER A 154 -11.39 -1.61 -2.02
CA SER A 154 -11.23 -2.01 -0.62
C SER A 154 -11.18 -0.77 0.25
N THR A 155 -11.80 -0.82 1.42
CA THR A 155 -11.75 0.25 2.42
C THR A 155 -11.20 -0.32 3.71
N ILE A 156 -10.11 0.28 4.19
CA ILE A 156 -9.44 -0.06 5.44
C ILE A 156 -9.75 1.07 6.42
N GLU A 157 -10.37 0.72 7.54
CA GLU A 157 -10.59 1.65 8.66
C GLU A 157 -9.86 1.13 9.89
N LEU A 158 -8.89 1.93 10.35
CA LEU A 158 -8.09 1.63 11.53
C LEU A 158 -8.82 2.13 12.77
N LYS A 159 -8.85 1.31 13.81
CA LYS A 159 -9.35 1.72 15.13
C LYS A 159 -8.24 2.24 16.03
N GLU A 160 -7.03 1.72 15.84
CA GLU A 160 -5.88 2.02 16.67
C GLU A 160 -4.59 1.89 15.84
N VAL A 161 -3.61 2.73 16.16
CA VAL A 161 -2.25 2.66 15.62
C VAL A 161 -1.30 2.79 16.80
N ARG A 162 -0.36 1.84 16.94
CA ARG A 162 0.65 1.81 18.01
C ARG A 162 2.05 1.96 17.41
N PRO A 163 2.61 3.17 17.37
CA PRO A 163 3.97 3.38 16.86
C PRO A 163 5.03 2.84 17.82
N ASN A 164 6.21 2.52 17.30
CA ASN A 164 7.41 2.14 18.06
C ASN A 164 7.24 0.93 18.99
N VAL A 165 6.27 0.05 18.72
CA VAL A 165 6.13 -1.24 19.41
C VAL A 165 7.10 -2.25 18.77
N PRO A 166 7.84 -3.05 19.57
CA PRO A 166 8.63 -4.15 19.03
C PRO A 166 7.74 -5.14 18.26
N ILE A 167 8.14 -5.49 17.03
CA ILE A 167 7.45 -6.46 16.19
C ILE A 167 8.41 -7.64 15.95
N GLU A 168 7.94 -8.85 16.20
CA GLU A 168 8.69 -10.06 15.91
C GLU A 168 9.00 -10.16 14.41
N ALA A 169 10.28 -10.42 14.07
CA ALA A 169 10.72 -10.52 12.68
C ALA A 169 9.96 -11.58 11.86
N ALA A 170 9.48 -12.63 12.53
CA ALA A 170 8.67 -13.68 11.92
C ALA A 170 7.37 -13.14 11.27
N ARG A 171 6.85 -11.99 11.72
CA ARG A 171 5.67 -11.34 11.12
C ARG A 171 5.90 -10.90 9.68
N PHE A 172 7.14 -10.70 9.25
CA PHE A 172 7.49 -10.28 7.90
C PHE A 172 8.05 -11.43 7.05
N SER A 173 8.01 -12.66 7.57
CA SER A 173 8.48 -13.84 6.83
C SER A 173 7.43 -14.32 5.82
N ARG A 174 7.87 -15.09 4.81
CA ARG A 174 6.99 -15.76 3.87
C ARG A 174 5.90 -16.56 4.62
N PRO A 175 4.59 -16.30 4.37
CA PRO A 175 3.53 -17.00 5.07
C PRO A 175 3.42 -18.46 4.61
N ALA A 176 2.85 -19.31 5.47
CA ALA A 176 2.46 -20.65 5.08
C ALA A 176 1.38 -20.62 3.98
N PRO A 177 1.33 -21.60 3.07
CA PRO A 177 0.21 -21.73 2.14
C PRO A 177 -1.12 -21.92 2.87
N ALA A 178 -2.17 -21.30 2.36
CA ALA A 178 -3.51 -21.51 2.88
C ALA A 178 -3.96 -22.97 2.71
N ARG A 179 -4.92 -23.43 3.51
CA ARG A 179 -5.51 -24.75 3.28
C ARG A 179 -6.26 -24.77 1.94
N PRO A 180 -6.10 -25.82 1.11
CA PRO A 180 -6.86 -25.96 -0.12
C PRO A 180 -8.36 -25.93 0.19
N ARG A 181 -9.15 -25.27 -0.66
CA ARG A 181 -10.61 -25.40 -0.61
C ARG A 181 -10.97 -26.87 -0.81
N ARG A 182 -11.66 -27.46 0.16
CA ARG A 182 -12.24 -28.80 0.03
C ARG A 182 -13.47 -28.76 -0.86
#